data_AF-A0A183EN76-F1
#
_entry.id   AF-A0A183EN76-F1
#
_cell.length_a   1.000
_cell.length_b   1.000
_cell.length_c   1.000
_cell.angle_alpha   90.00
_cell.angle_beta   90.00
_cell.angle_gamma   90.00
#
_symmetry.space_group_name_H-M   'P 1'
#
loop_
_entity.id
_entity.type
_entity.pdbx_description
1 polymer ?
#
loop_
_entity_poly.entity_id
_entity_poly.type
_entity_poly.pdbx_seq_one_letter_code
_entity_poly.pdbx_strand_id
1 'polypeptide(L)'
;ASAGRTTLTIAHRLSTVRNADRIIVLEDGKIVESGTLRSAFNFTKLLSLGEQEAKQADVKESGLLDIIRFARQEWLLLFFALLAALLRGFAFPIFSIIYGGMFRTLAKPTAEMRLDGAKRNAIYFTILGIGSGLATFFSGFLLSTAGESFTKRLRVAVFASIVQQVRKLKIKF
;
A
#
# COMPACT_ATOMS: atom_id res chain seq x y z
N ALA A 1 -36.55 13.68 -1.44
CA ALA A 1 -37.18 14.97 -1.08
C ALA A 1 -37.95 15.65 -2.24
N SER A 2 -38.12 15.03 -3.42
CA SER A 2 -38.83 15.64 -4.57
C SER A 2 -40.14 14.96 -4.99
N ALA A 3 -40.60 13.92 -4.27
CA ALA A 3 -41.83 13.21 -4.64
C ALA A 3 -43.03 14.16 -4.60
N GLY A 4 -43.68 14.37 -5.75
CA GLY A 4 -44.88 15.20 -5.89
C GLY A 4 -44.65 16.70 -6.16
N ARG A 5 -43.42 17.14 -6.49
CA ARG A 5 -43.11 18.54 -6.84
C ARG A 5 -42.31 18.65 -8.13
N THR A 6 -42.67 19.63 -8.98
CA THR A 6 -41.85 19.98 -10.14
C THR A 6 -40.50 20.51 -9.68
N THR A 7 -39.43 19.83 -10.06
CA THR A 7 -38.06 20.16 -9.64
C THR A 7 -37.20 20.42 -10.87
N LEU A 8 -36.68 21.65 -10.99
CA LEU A 8 -35.69 22.01 -11.99
C LEU A 8 -34.30 21.94 -11.36
N THR A 9 -33.39 21.15 -11.94
CA THR A 9 -32.01 21.01 -11.44
C THR A 9 -31.02 21.31 -12.55
N ILE A 10 -30.15 22.28 -12.30
CA ILE A 10 -29.00 22.61 -13.16
C ILE A 10 -27.78 21.90 -12.55
N ALA A 11 -27.09 21.08 -13.33
CA ALA A 11 -25.91 20.37 -12.85
C ALA A 11 -24.79 20.35 -13.87
N HIS A 12 -23.57 20.46 -13.37
CA HIS A 12 -22.35 20.32 -14.16
C HIS A 12 -21.82 18.88 -14.25
N ARG A 13 -22.31 17.97 -13.39
CA ARG A 13 -21.87 16.57 -13.35
C ARG A 13 -23.01 15.65 -13.78
N LEU A 14 -22.73 14.76 -14.72
CA LEU A 14 -23.71 13.82 -15.29
C LEU A 14 -24.37 12.93 -14.23
N SER A 15 -23.62 12.57 -13.17
CA SER A 15 -24.12 11.78 -12.04
C SER A 15 -25.33 12.41 -11.35
N THR A 16 -25.45 13.74 -11.41
CA THR A 16 -26.52 14.50 -10.75
C THR A 16 -27.81 14.53 -11.58
N VAL A 17 -27.72 14.45 -12.91
CA VAL A 17 -28.87 14.52 -13.84
C VAL A 17 -29.32 13.14 -14.34
N ARG A 18 -28.60 12.07 -13.98
CA ARG A 18 -28.86 10.69 -14.42
C ARG A 18 -30.27 10.19 -14.09
N ASN A 19 -30.86 10.68 -12.99
CA ASN A 19 -32.18 10.28 -12.52
C ASN A 19 -33.28 11.30 -12.86
N ALA A 20 -33.01 12.27 -13.75
CA ALA A 20 -34.01 13.26 -14.15
C ALA A 20 -35.00 12.66 -15.15
N ASP A 21 -36.29 12.97 -14.98
CA ASP A 21 -37.35 12.52 -15.88
C ASP A 21 -37.23 13.14 -17.28
N ARG A 22 -36.72 14.38 -17.36
CA ARG A 22 -36.37 15.07 -18.61
C ARG A 22 -35.09 15.87 -18.45
N ILE A 23 -34.30 15.88 -19.52
CA ILE A 23 -33.04 16.61 -19.65
C ILE A 23 -33.21 17.60 -20.81
N ILE A 24 -32.80 18.84 -20.57
CA ILE A 24 -32.80 19.93 -21.55
C ILE A 24 -31.35 20.44 -21.67
N VAL A 25 -30.82 20.46 -22.89
CA VAL A 25 -29.49 20.98 -23.18
C VAL A 25 -29.65 22.37 -23.79
N LEU A 26 -28.98 23.35 -23.20
CA LEU A 26 -28.87 24.70 -23.72
C LEU A 26 -27.48 24.94 -24.28
N GLU A 27 -27.43 25.56 -25.46
CA GLU A 27 -26.21 26.03 -26.12
C GLU A 27 -26.49 27.43 -26.67
N ASP A 28 -25.63 28.40 -26.35
CA ASP A 28 -25.79 29.82 -26.73
C ASP A 28 -27.19 30.41 -26.47
N GLY A 29 -27.79 30.04 -25.33
CA GLY A 29 -29.12 30.52 -24.93
C GLY A 29 -30.29 29.91 -25.73
N LYS A 30 -30.03 28.91 -26.59
CA LYS A 30 -31.07 28.17 -27.33
C LYS A 30 -31.15 26.74 -26.82
N ILE A 31 -32.36 26.18 -26.81
CA ILE A 31 -32.57 24.77 -26.49
C ILE A 31 -32.18 23.96 -27.72
N VAL A 32 -31.07 23.23 -27.62
CA VAL A 32 -30.54 22.41 -28.71
C VAL A 32 -31.04 20.97 -28.64
N GLU A 33 -31.37 20.47 -27.45
CA GLU A 33 -31.88 19.11 -27.27
C GLU A 33 -32.81 19.04 -26.05
N SER A 34 -33.89 18.26 -26.15
CA SER A 34 -34.77 17.98 -25.02
C SER A 34 -35.29 16.55 -25.10
N GLY A 35 -35.26 15.82 -23.99
CA GLY A 35 -35.70 14.42 -23.99
C GLY A 35 -35.40 13.70 -22.69
N THR A 36 -35.55 12.37 -22.70
CA THR A 36 -35.07 11.50 -21.62
C THR A 36 -33.59 11.17 -21.84
N LEU A 37 -32.88 10.70 -20.81
CA LEU A 37 -31.47 10.30 -20.91
C LEU A 37 -31.20 9.31 -22.07
N ARG A 38 -32.21 8.54 -22.47
CA ARG A 38 -32.12 7.56 -23.56
C ARG A 38 -32.36 8.15 -24.96
N SER A 39 -33.06 9.28 -25.07
CA SER A 39 -33.43 9.91 -26.34
C SER A 39 -32.54 11.10 -26.72
N ALA A 40 -31.80 11.68 -25.78
CA ALA A 40 -30.82 12.74 -26.04
C ALA A 40 -29.51 12.15 -26.61
N PHE A 41 -29.60 11.58 -27.80
CA PHE A 41 -28.57 10.73 -28.42
C PHE A 41 -27.24 11.46 -28.64
N ASN A 42 -27.26 12.76 -28.96
CA ASN A 42 -26.04 13.53 -29.21
C ASN A 42 -25.31 13.91 -27.91
N PHE A 43 -26.05 14.32 -26.88
CA PHE A 43 -25.50 14.53 -25.55
C PHE A 43 -24.92 13.24 -24.96
N THR A 44 -25.64 12.11 -25.05
CA THR A 44 -25.15 10.80 -24.59
C THR A 44 -23.90 10.37 -25.35
N LYS A 45 -23.79 10.68 -26.65
CA LYS A 45 -22.59 10.40 -27.45
C LYS A 45 -21.39 11.22 -27.00
N LEU A 46 -21.54 12.54 -26.82
CA LEU A 46 -20.49 13.42 -26.29
C LEU A 46 -20.04 13.02 -24.88
N LEU A 47 -20.96 12.57 -24.04
CA LEU A 47 -20.66 12.08 -22.70
C LEU A 47 -19.98 10.72 -22.71
N SER A 48 -20.41 9.81 -23.58
CA SER A 48 -19.73 8.52 -23.75
C SER A 48 -18.31 8.69 -24.29
N LEU A 49 -18.04 9.74 -25.08
CA LEU A 49 -16.69 10.09 -25.51
C LEU A 49 -15.84 10.58 -24.33
N GLY A 50 -16.37 11.41 -23.44
CA GLY A 50 -15.65 11.82 -22.22
C GLY A 50 -15.47 10.70 -21.18
N GLU A 51 -16.46 9.81 -21.05
CA GLU A 51 -16.37 8.62 -20.18
C GLU A 51 -15.43 7.56 -20.79
N GLN A 52 -15.33 7.49 -22.11
CA GLN A 52 -14.35 6.68 -22.83
C GLN A 52 -12.95 7.29 -22.74
N GLU A 53 -12.76 8.60 -22.83
CA GLU A 53 -11.46 9.23 -22.53
C GLU A 53 -11.03 9.01 -21.08
N ALA A 54 -11.97 9.04 -20.13
CA ALA A 54 -11.70 8.72 -18.72
C ALA A 54 -11.43 7.22 -18.48
N LYS A 55 -12.03 6.32 -19.28
CA LYS A 55 -11.73 4.86 -19.26
C LYS A 55 -10.49 4.49 -20.08
N GLN A 56 -10.12 5.30 -21.06
CA GLN A 56 -8.96 5.13 -21.95
C GLN A 56 -7.71 5.84 -21.43
N ALA A 57 -7.85 6.65 -20.37
CA ALA A 57 -6.81 6.76 -19.37
C ALA A 57 -6.62 5.38 -18.72
N ASP A 58 -5.92 4.52 -19.46
CA ASP A 58 -5.48 3.19 -19.08
C ASP A 58 -4.75 3.30 -17.75
N VAL A 59 -5.48 3.10 -16.65
CA VAL A 59 -4.89 2.91 -15.33
C VAL A 59 -4.27 1.53 -15.39
N LYS A 60 -3.08 1.47 -15.99
CA LYS A 60 -2.26 0.27 -16.01
C LYS A 60 -2.13 -0.19 -14.57
N GLU A 61 -2.78 -1.32 -14.24
CA GLU A 61 -2.70 -1.87 -12.90
C GLU A 61 -1.22 -2.08 -12.57
N SER A 62 -0.73 -1.30 -11.62
CA SER A 62 0.65 -1.37 -11.19
C SER A 62 0.83 -2.63 -10.36
N GLY A 63 1.71 -3.51 -10.82
CA GLY A 63 2.01 -4.75 -10.10
C GLY A 63 2.86 -4.49 -8.86
N LEU A 64 2.87 -5.43 -7.92
CA LEU A 64 3.80 -5.43 -6.77
C LEU A 64 5.27 -5.32 -7.24
N LEU A 65 5.59 -5.85 -8.42
CA LEU A 65 6.92 -5.77 -9.02
C LEU A 65 7.33 -4.33 -9.37
N ASP A 66 6.39 -3.47 -9.76
CA ASP A 66 6.69 -2.07 -10.07
C ASP A 66 7.05 -1.29 -8.80
N ILE A 67 6.41 -1.66 -7.67
CA ILE A 67 6.71 -1.11 -6.34
C ILE A 67 8.10 -1.58 -5.89
N ILE A 68 8.42 -2.87 -6.05
CA ILE A 68 9.75 -3.42 -5.73
C ILE A 68 10.82 -2.77 -6.62
N ARG A 69 10.53 -2.53 -7.89
CA ARG A 69 11.44 -1.84 -8.81
C ARG A 69 11.71 -0.39 -8.38
N PHE A 70 10.72 0.30 -7.82
CA PHE A 70 10.89 1.62 -7.22
C PHE A 70 11.75 1.58 -5.95
N ALA A 71 11.68 0.49 -5.17
CA ALA A 71 12.50 0.26 -3.98
C ALA A 71 13.96 -0.19 -4.29
N ARG A 72 14.33 -0.40 -5.57
CA ARG A 72 15.70 -0.79 -5.97
C ARG A 72 16.79 0.22 -5.57
N GLN A 73 16.42 1.46 -5.29
CA GLN A 73 17.38 2.50 -4.90
C GLN A 73 18.05 2.20 -3.54
N GLU A 74 17.38 1.52 -2.61
CA GLU A 74 17.96 1.06 -1.33
C GLU A 74 18.26 -0.44 -1.27
N TRP A 75 18.51 -1.08 -2.42
CA TRP A 75 18.71 -2.53 -2.48
C TRP A 75 19.80 -3.05 -1.52
N LEU A 76 20.86 -2.26 -1.29
CA LEU A 76 21.93 -2.63 -0.35
C LEU A 76 21.46 -2.63 1.11
N LEU A 77 20.73 -1.60 1.54
CA LEU A 77 20.21 -1.52 2.90
C LEU A 77 19.19 -2.64 3.15
N LEU A 78 18.31 -2.89 2.19
CA LEU A 78 17.35 -3.98 2.24
C LEU A 78 18.04 -5.36 2.26
N PHE A 79 19.12 -5.54 1.50
CA PHE A 79 19.89 -6.77 1.49
C PHE A 79 20.51 -7.08 2.85
N PHE A 80 21.18 -6.10 3.48
CA PHE A 80 21.75 -6.28 4.82
C PHE A 80 20.67 -6.46 5.90
N ALA A 81 19.55 -5.74 5.80
CA ALA A 81 18.42 -5.91 6.71
C ALA A 81 17.82 -7.32 6.61
N LEU A 82 17.68 -7.84 5.37
CA LEU A 82 17.18 -9.18 5.09
C LEU A 82 18.13 -10.26 5.62
N LEU A 83 19.44 -10.09 5.43
CA LEU A 83 20.44 -11.01 5.97
C LEU A 83 20.35 -11.10 7.51
N ALA A 84 20.27 -9.95 8.18
CA ALA A 84 20.10 -9.90 9.64
C ALA A 84 18.74 -10.47 10.09
N ALA A 85 17.67 -10.25 9.32
CA ALA A 85 16.35 -10.81 9.60
C ALA A 85 16.32 -12.34 9.47
N LEU A 86 17.04 -12.89 8.49
CA LEU A 86 17.19 -14.34 8.33
C LEU A 86 17.94 -14.95 9.51
N LEU A 87 19.06 -14.35 9.92
CA LEU A 87 19.81 -14.80 11.10
C LEU A 87 18.93 -14.80 12.37
N ARG A 88 18.11 -13.76 12.55
CA ARG A 88 17.10 -13.73 13.62
C ARG A 88 16.05 -14.84 13.45
N GLY A 89 15.59 -15.12 12.23
CA GLY A 89 14.61 -16.19 11.95
C GLY A 89 15.10 -17.57 12.39
N PHE A 90 16.40 -17.85 12.22
CA PHE A 90 17.02 -19.10 12.71
C PHE A 90 17.10 -19.21 14.23
N ALA A 91 16.88 -18.12 14.98
CA ALA A 91 16.86 -18.18 16.44
C ALA A 91 15.76 -19.09 16.98
N PHE A 92 14.61 -19.22 16.29
CA PHE A 92 13.52 -20.10 16.73
C PHE A 92 13.88 -21.60 16.64
N PRO A 93 14.41 -22.12 15.51
CA PRO A 93 14.97 -23.46 15.44
C PRO A 93 16.10 -23.71 16.46
N ILE A 94 17.03 -22.77 16.61
CA ILE A 94 18.15 -22.90 17.56
C ILE A 94 17.62 -22.96 18.99
N PHE A 95 16.66 -22.11 19.34
CA PHE A 95 15.96 -22.11 20.63
C PHE A 95 15.30 -23.47 20.89
N SER A 96 14.61 -24.03 19.90
CA SER A 96 13.97 -25.36 20.00
C SER A 96 14.97 -26.47 20.35
N ILE A 97 16.14 -26.48 19.69
CA ILE A 97 17.20 -27.48 19.95
C ILE A 97 17.76 -27.34 21.37
N ILE A 98 18.05 -26.11 21.80
CA ILE A 98 18.58 -25.84 23.16
C ILE A 98 17.54 -26.22 24.22
N TYR A 99 16.27 -25.85 24.00
CA TYR A 99 15.18 -26.16 24.90
C TYR A 99 14.97 -27.68 25.04
N GLY A 100 15.08 -28.45 23.95
CA GLY A 100 15.09 -29.91 24.02
C GLY A 100 16.28 -30.49 24.80
N GLY A 101 17.47 -29.89 24.65
CA GLY A 101 18.67 -30.25 25.42
C GLY A 101 18.54 -29.96 26.93
N MET A 102 17.73 -28.98 27.30
CA MET A 102 17.42 -28.66 28.69
C MET A 102 16.67 -29.80 29.38
N PHE A 103 15.65 -30.37 28.74
CA PHE A 103 14.93 -31.53 29.31
C PHE A 103 15.83 -32.75 29.49
N ARG A 104 16.74 -33.04 28.56
CA ARG A 104 17.72 -34.13 28.70
C ARG A 104 18.66 -33.92 29.89
N THR A 105 18.95 -32.67 30.22
CA THR A 105 19.78 -32.34 31.38
C THR A 105 19.03 -32.59 32.69
N LEU A 106 17.75 -32.23 32.75
CA LEU A 106 16.91 -32.46 33.91
C LEU A 106 16.64 -33.95 34.16
N ALA A 107 16.65 -34.77 33.11
CA ALA A 107 16.49 -36.22 33.19
C ALA A 107 17.72 -36.99 33.73
N LYS A 108 18.86 -36.33 34.00
CA LYS A 108 20.04 -37.00 34.55
C LYS A 108 19.85 -37.36 36.03
N PRO A 109 20.24 -38.58 36.46
CA PRO A 109 19.95 -39.07 37.81
C PRO A 109 20.65 -38.27 38.92
N THR A 110 21.91 -37.86 38.73
CA THR A 110 22.74 -37.20 39.77
C THR A 110 22.58 -35.67 39.77
N ALA A 111 22.43 -35.06 40.96
CA ALA A 111 22.24 -33.62 41.13
C ALA A 111 23.41 -32.78 40.57
N GLU A 112 24.65 -33.21 40.76
CA GLU A 112 25.84 -32.53 40.23
C GLU A 112 25.84 -32.47 38.68
N MET A 113 25.45 -33.57 38.04
CA MET A 113 25.38 -33.65 36.57
C MET A 113 24.24 -32.82 35.97
N ARG A 114 23.16 -32.58 36.74
CA ARG A 114 22.08 -31.66 36.35
C ARG A 114 22.56 -30.22 36.43
N LEU A 115 23.30 -29.87 37.49
CA LEU A 115 23.79 -28.52 37.72
C LEU A 115 24.80 -28.08 36.64
N ASP A 116 25.70 -28.99 36.24
CA ASP A 116 26.66 -28.74 35.14
C ASP A 116 25.95 -28.54 33.79
N GLY A 117 25.00 -29.41 33.43
CA GLY A 117 24.25 -29.24 32.19
C GLY A 117 23.37 -27.99 32.20
N ALA A 118 22.82 -27.60 33.36
CA ALA A 118 22.01 -26.40 33.51
C ALA A 118 22.86 -25.13 33.29
N LYS A 119 24.07 -25.09 33.86
CA LYS A 119 25.05 -24.01 33.59
C LYS A 119 25.38 -23.90 32.11
N ARG A 120 25.63 -25.02 31.43
CA ARG A 120 25.91 -25.04 29.99
C ARG A 120 24.73 -24.53 29.16
N ASN A 121 23.51 -24.96 29.47
CA ASN A 121 22.31 -24.48 28.78
C ASN A 121 22.05 -22.99 29.04
N ALA A 122 22.30 -22.50 30.26
CA ALA A 122 22.19 -21.08 30.58
C ALA A 122 23.10 -20.23 29.69
N ILE A 123 24.36 -20.65 29.49
CA ILE A 123 25.30 -19.96 28.57
C ILE A 123 24.76 -19.94 27.14
N TYR A 124 24.22 -21.06 26.63
CA TYR A 124 23.63 -21.10 25.29
C TYR A 124 22.44 -20.15 25.14
N PHE A 125 21.55 -20.07 26.13
CA PHE A 125 20.43 -19.13 26.12
C PHE A 125 20.90 -17.66 26.20
N THR A 126 21.94 -17.37 26.98
CA THR A 126 22.52 -16.02 27.08
C THR A 126 23.12 -15.57 25.75
N ILE A 127 23.92 -16.42 25.09
CA ILE A 127 24.53 -16.09 23.79
C ILE A 127 23.45 -15.90 22.72
N LEU A 128 22.45 -16.78 22.68
CA LEU A 128 21.33 -16.68 21.75
C LEU A 128 20.52 -15.40 21.97
N GLY A 129 20.24 -15.04 23.23
CA GLY A 129 19.52 -13.83 23.60
C GLY A 129 20.25 -12.55 23.19
N ILE A 130 21.53 -12.44 23.50
CA ILE A 130 22.34 -11.26 23.13
C ILE A 130 22.49 -11.17 21.61
N GLY A 131 22.81 -12.29 20.94
CA GLY A 131 22.99 -12.31 19.49
C GLY A 131 21.70 -11.97 18.73
N SER A 132 20.57 -12.56 19.13
CA SER A 132 19.27 -12.24 18.53
C SER A 132 18.80 -10.81 18.85
N GLY A 133 19.08 -10.30 20.05
CA GLY A 133 18.79 -8.92 20.43
C GLY A 133 19.55 -7.92 19.57
N LEU A 134 20.86 -8.10 19.41
CA LEU A 134 21.68 -7.26 18.53
C LEU A 134 21.23 -7.34 17.07
N ALA A 135 21.02 -8.55 16.55
CA ALA A 135 20.54 -8.74 15.18
C ALA A 135 19.18 -8.07 14.95
N THR A 136 18.27 -8.13 15.93
CA THR A 136 16.95 -7.47 15.88
C THR A 136 17.10 -5.95 15.86
N PHE A 137 17.98 -5.40 16.71
CA PHE A 137 18.23 -3.96 16.76
C PHE A 137 18.79 -3.43 15.43
N PHE A 138 19.84 -4.06 14.90
CA PHE A 138 20.45 -3.66 13.63
C PHE A 138 19.51 -3.85 12.43
N SER A 139 18.83 -5.01 12.35
CA SER A 139 17.85 -5.26 11.28
C SER A 139 16.71 -4.23 11.32
N GLY A 140 16.18 -3.95 12.52
CA GLY A 140 15.13 -2.94 12.72
C GLY A 140 15.57 -1.54 12.32
N PHE A 141 16.79 -1.14 12.71
CA PHE A 141 17.37 0.15 12.32
C PHE A 141 17.48 0.28 10.80
N LEU A 142 18.05 -0.72 10.11
CA LEU A 142 18.22 -0.70 8.66
C LEU A 142 16.87 -0.68 7.92
N LEU A 143 15.89 -1.46 8.39
CA LEU A 143 14.55 -1.50 7.80
C LEU A 143 13.80 -0.16 8.02
N SER A 144 14.01 0.47 9.18
CA SER A 144 13.46 1.80 9.49
C SER A 144 14.03 2.87 8.58
N THR A 145 15.35 2.93 8.42
CA THR A 145 16.02 3.90 7.52
C THR A 145 15.63 3.69 6.05
N ALA A 146 15.53 2.42 5.60
CA ALA A 146 15.05 2.10 4.26
C ALA A 146 13.59 2.54 4.06
N GLY A 147 12.72 2.31 5.05
CA GLY A 147 11.32 2.72 5.03
C GLY A 147 11.13 4.23 4.99
N GLU A 148 11.94 4.99 5.74
CA GLU A 148 11.93 6.45 5.72
C GLU A 148 12.35 6.99 4.34
N SER A 149 13.43 6.45 3.79
CA SER A 149 13.96 6.85 2.47
C SER A 149 12.95 6.57 1.35
N PHE A 150 12.33 5.39 1.36
CA PHE A 150 11.28 5.02 0.43
C PHE A 150 10.05 5.94 0.54
N THR A 151 9.57 6.17 1.76
CA THR A 151 8.39 7.02 2.03
C THR A 151 8.63 8.46 1.58
N LYS A 152 9.82 9.02 1.88
CA LYS A 152 10.20 10.37 1.46
C LYS A 152 10.13 10.52 -0.07
N ARG A 153 10.70 9.56 -0.81
CA ARG A 153 10.68 9.60 -2.28
C ARG A 153 9.28 9.43 -2.84
N LEU A 154 8.48 8.53 -2.28
CA LEU A 154 7.10 8.31 -2.72
C LEU A 154 6.26 9.59 -2.55
N ARG A 155 6.36 10.24 -1.38
CA ARG A 155 5.64 11.50 -1.11
C ARG A 155 6.03 12.60 -2.10
N VAL A 156 7.32 12.76 -2.40
CA VAL A 156 7.79 13.76 -3.36
C VAL A 156 7.30 13.44 -4.78
N ALA A 157 7.37 12.18 -5.22
CA ALA A 157 6.92 11.77 -6.55
C ALA A 157 5.42 11.97 -6.74
N VAL A 158 4.61 11.62 -5.74
CA VAL A 158 3.15 11.84 -5.76
C VAL A 158 2.84 13.33 -5.78
N PHE A 159 3.47 14.12 -4.91
CA PHE A 159 3.26 15.57 -4.87
C PHE A 159 3.61 16.26 -6.19
N ALA A 160 4.79 15.92 -6.76
CA ALA A 160 5.21 16.44 -8.05
C ALA A 160 4.20 16.10 -9.16
N SER A 161 3.67 14.87 -9.16
CA SER A 161 2.66 14.42 -10.12
C SER A 161 1.35 15.20 -9.98
N ILE A 162 0.88 15.43 -8.75
CA ILE A 162 -0.33 16.23 -8.46
C ILE A 162 -0.14 17.68 -8.95
N VAL A 163 0.99 18.31 -8.62
CA VAL A 163 1.27 19.70 -9.02
C VAL A 163 1.35 19.82 -10.55
N GLN A 164 1.96 18.85 -11.24
CA GLN A 164 2.01 18.85 -12.70
C GLN A 164 0.63 18.70 -13.35
N GLN A 165 -0.27 17.91 -12.76
CA GLN A 165 -1.65 17.79 -13.25
C GLN A 165 -2.40 19.12 -13.13
N VAL A 166 -2.31 19.78 -11.97
CA VAL A 166 -2.93 21.11 -11.76
C VAL A 166 -2.36 22.15 -12.72
N ARG A 167 -1.03 22.12 -12.97
CA ARG A 167 -0.39 23.01 -13.94
C ARG A 167 -0.89 22.78 -15.37
N LYS A 168 -1.06 21.52 -15.79
CA LYS A 168 -1.60 21.17 -17.12
C LYS A 168 -3.06 21.61 -17.30
N LEU A 169 -3.85 21.59 -16.23
CA LEU A 169 -5.24 22.07 -16.24
C LEU A 169 -5.34 23.59 -16.43
N LYS A 170 -4.47 24.38 -15.81
CA LYS A 170 -4.47 25.85 -15.95
C LYS A 170 -4.06 26.37 -17.33
N ILE A 171 -3.39 25.57 -18.17
CA ILE A 171 -2.93 25.98 -19.51
C ILE A 171 -4.00 25.67 -20.58
N LYS A 172 -5.03 24.89 -20.24
CA LYS A 172 -6.12 24.50 -21.15
C LYS A 172 -7.37 25.39 -21.05
N PHE A 173 -7.41 26.36 -20.14
CA PHE A 173 -8.45 27.39 -20.01
C PHE A 173 -7.82 28.76 -20.29
#